data_AF-A0A2M7JFK9-F1
#
_entry.id   AF-A0A2M7JFK9-F1
#
_cell.length_a   1.000
_cell.length_b   1.000
_cell.length_c   1.000
_cell.angle_alpha   90.00
_cell.angle_beta   90.00
_cell.angle_gamma   90.00
#
_symmetry.space_group_name_H-M   'P 1'
#
loop_
_entity.id
_entity.type
_entity.pdbx_description
1 polymer ?
#
loop_
_entity_poly.entity_id
_entity_poly.type
_entity_poly.pdbx_seq_one_letter_code
_entity_poly.pdbx_strand_id
1 'polypeptide(L)'
;MKEIDPFINAYQVFRNSVDSKTDGKLPAVDDLVWCMLAGVPVVPADEDDSDYGAIKAVAQRVAILKAVFVETNSEKPDEFLDKGLTVYDEAADAAKRLLRDSKQNKR
;
A
#
# COMPACT_ATOMS: atom_id res chain seq x y z
N MET A 1 25.53 0.28 -15.82
CA MET A 1 24.64 -0.36 -14.84
C MET A 1 23.21 -0.14 -15.33
N LYS A 2 22.34 -1.15 -15.32
CA LYS A 2 20.91 -0.91 -15.56
C LYS A 2 20.39 -0.20 -14.31
N GLU A 3 19.79 0.97 -14.48
CA GLU A 3 19.06 1.63 -13.39
C GLU A 3 17.96 0.66 -12.91
N ILE A 4 17.86 0.49 -11.60
CA ILE A 4 16.81 -0.33 -11.00
C ILE A 4 15.51 0.43 -11.19
N ASP A 5 14.47 -0.27 -11.66
CA ASP A 5 13.14 0.30 -11.81
C ASP A 5 12.70 0.97 -10.48
N PRO A 6 12.27 2.25 -10.49
CA PRO A 6 11.96 3.00 -9.27
C PRO A 6 10.89 2.32 -8.39
N PHE A 7 9.93 1.63 -8.99
CA PHE A 7 8.90 0.89 -8.25
C PHE A 7 9.50 -0.35 -7.58
N ILE A 8 10.39 -1.07 -8.27
CA ILE A 8 11.12 -2.20 -7.68
C ILE A 8 12.01 -1.74 -6.52
N ASN A 9 12.66 -0.60 -6.65
CA ASN A 9 13.43 0.00 -5.55
C ASN A 9 12.54 0.34 -4.35
N ALA A 10 11.38 0.96 -4.57
CA ALA A 10 10.41 1.26 -3.51
C ALA A 10 9.95 -0.01 -2.77
N TYR A 11 9.65 -1.09 -3.52
CA TYR A 11 9.33 -2.39 -2.93
C TYR A 11 10.48 -2.92 -2.07
N GLN A 12 11.71 -2.95 -2.57
CA GLN A 12 12.87 -3.48 -1.84
C GLN A 12 13.15 -2.69 -0.56
N VAL A 13 13.11 -1.35 -0.64
CA VAL A 13 13.29 -0.47 0.53
C VAL A 13 12.25 -0.77 1.59
N PHE A 14 10.97 -0.83 1.22
CA PHE A 14 9.90 -1.10 2.18
C PHE A 14 9.98 -2.52 2.74
N ARG A 15 10.19 -3.52 1.89
CA ARG A 15 10.32 -4.93 2.28
C ARG A 15 11.42 -5.16 3.30
N ASN A 16 12.55 -4.46 3.15
CA ASN A 16 13.68 -4.53 4.08
C ASN A 16 13.41 -3.81 5.41
N SER A 17 12.42 -2.92 5.46
CA SER A 17 12.01 -2.21 6.69
C SER A 17 11.01 -2.99 7.55
N VAL A 18 10.34 -4.00 6.97
CA VAL A 18 9.34 -4.81 7.66
C VAL A 18 9.99 -5.99 8.36
N ASP A 19 9.83 -6.08 9.68
CA ASP A 19 10.21 -7.27 10.43
C ASP A 19 9.26 -8.41 10.09
N SER A 20 9.81 -9.55 9.68
CA SER A 20 9.05 -10.71 9.18
C SER A 20 8.45 -11.56 10.31
N LYS A 21 8.59 -11.12 11.57
CA LYS A 21 8.10 -11.80 12.78
C LYS A 21 6.66 -11.44 13.16
N THR A 22 5.87 -10.95 12.22
CA THR A 22 4.47 -10.59 12.48
C THR A 22 3.64 -11.84 12.77
N ASP A 23 2.85 -11.77 13.83
CA ASP A 23 2.17 -12.89 14.50
C ASP A 23 0.97 -13.48 13.70
N GLY A 24 0.97 -13.35 12.37
CA GLY A 24 -0.10 -13.82 11.49
C GLY A 24 -1.46 -13.13 11.73
N LYS A 25 -1.46 -11.86 12.14
CA LYS A 25 -2.68 -11.07 12.30
C LYS A 25 -2.98 -10.29 11.03
N LEU A 26 -4.26 -10.22 10.68
CA LEU A 26 -4.72 -9.33 9.61
C LEU A 26 -4.58 -7.87 10.06
N PRO A 27 -4.12 -6.97 9.18
CA PRO A 27 -4.08 -5.54 9.49
C PRO A 27 -5.50 -4.97 9.61
N ALA A 28 -5.66 -3.90 10.38
CA ALA A 28 -6.90 -3.15 10.39
C ALA A 28 -7.01 -2.26 9.14
N VAL A 29 -8.21 -2.11 8.60
CA VAL A 29 -8.47 -1.26 7.43
C VAL A 29 -8.04 0.19 7.71
N ASP A 30 -8.39 0.73 8.88
CA ASP A 30 -8.07 2.12 9.24
C ASP A 30 -6.56 2.40 9.29
N ASP A 31 -5.78 1.45 9.80
CA ASP A 31 -4.31 1.57 9.84
C ASP A 31 -3.72 1.59 8.44
N LEU A 32 -4.24 0.76 7.53
CA LEU A 32 -3.81 0.71 6.13
C LEU A 32 -4.19 1.99 5.39
N VAL A 33 -5.41 2.49 5.60
CA VAL A 33 -5.86 3.77 5.05
C VAL A 33 -4.93 4.88 5.51
N TRP A 34 -4.64 4.93 6.81
CA TRP A 34 -3.72 5.91 7.37
C TRP A 34 -2.33 5.81 6.74
N CYS A 35 -1.75 4.60 6.64
CA CYS A 35 -0.45 4.39 6.01
C CYS A 35 -0.44 4.92 4.56
N MET A 36 -1.46 4.60 3.76
CA MET A 36 -1.54 5.03 2.37
C MET A 36 -1.62 6.55 2.23
N LEU A 37 -2.41 7.21 3.09
CA LEU A 37 -2.58 8.66 3.10
C LEU A 37 -1.37 9.39 3.68
N ALA A 38 -0.68 8.79 4.65
CA ALA A 38 0.53 9.31 5.27
C ALA A 38 1.77 9.18 4.37
N GLY A 39 1.64 8.51 3.22
CA GLY A 39 2.72 8.39 2.26
C GLY A 39 3.60 7.16 2.44
N VAL A 40 3.11 6.10 3.10
CA VAL A 40 3.90 4.91 3.44
C VAL A 40 3.35 3.66 2.73
N PRO A 41 4.19 2.91 1.98
CA PRO A 41 5.56 3.23 1.60
C PRO A 41 5.68 4.44 0.68
N VAL A 42 6.88 5.04 0.59
CA VAL A 42 7.19 6.03 -0.45
C VAL A 42 7.22 5.32 -1.80
N VAL A 43 6.59 5.91 -2.82
CA VAL A 43 6.42 5.31 -4.14
C VAL A 43 6.69 6.33 -5.26
N PRO A 44 7.05 5.88 -6.48
CA PRO A 44 7.39 6.81 -7.57
C PRO A 44 6.30 7.83 -7.91
N ALA A 45 5.02 7.48 -7.73
CA ALA A 45 3.91 8.40 -8.00
C ALA A 45 3.79 9.54 -6.96
N ASP A 46 4.58 9.56 -5.90
CA ASP A 46 4.67 10.71 -4.99
C ASP A 46 5.33 11.93 -5.62
N GLU A 47 6.07 11.76 -6.71
CA GLU A 47 6.66 12.86 -7.48
C GLU A 47 5.62 13.65 -8.29
N ASP A 48 4.40 13.14 -8.40
CA ASP A 48 3.27 13.77 -9.10
C ASP A 48 2.32 14.42 -8.08
N ASP A 49 2.46 15.73 -7.88
CA ASP A 49 1.61 16.53 -6.98
C ASP A 49 0.16 16.70 -7.49
N SER A 50 -0.18 16.15 -8.65
CA SER A 50 -1.53 16.23 -9.19
C SER A 50 -2.52 15.33 -8.47
N ASP A 51 -3.79 15.59 -8.73
CA ASP A 51 -4.87 14.75 -8.22
C ASP A 51 -4.77 13.29 -8.67
N TYR A 52 -4.29 13.09 -9.89
CA TYR A 52 -4.06 11.79 -10.48
C TYR A 52 -2.86 11.10 -9.85
N GLY A 53 -1.78 11.85 -9.58
CA GLY A 53 -0.59 11.38 -8.87
C GLY A 53 -0.93 10.78 -7.51
N ALA A 54 -1.70 11.48 -6.69
CA ALA A 54 -2.14 10.98 -5.39
C ALA A 54 -2.91 9.64 -5.46
N ILE A 55 -3.81 9.48 -6.45
CA ILE A 55 -4.56 8.23 -6.65
C ILE A 55 -3.64 7.10 -7.13
N LYS A 56 -2.72 7.42 -8.04
CA LYS A 56 -1.71 6.48 -8.54
C LYS A 56 -0.76 6.04 -7.42
N ALA A 57 -0.42 6.95 -6.51
CA ALA A 57 0.43 6.66 -5.36
C ALA A 57 -0.24 5.68 -4.40
N VAL A 58 -1.54 5.84 -4.11
CA VAL A 58 -2.31 4.83 -3.36
C VAL A 58 -2.27 3.46 -4.06
N ALA A 59 -2.42 3.42 -5.39
CA ALA A 59 -2.37 2.17 -6.15
C ALA A 59 -1.00 1.48 -6.09
N GLN A 60 0.09 2.24 -6.15
CA GLN A 60 1.45 1.69 -6.00
C GLN A 60 1.70 1.20 -4.57
N ARG A 61 1.25 1.95 -3.56
CA ARG A 61 1.37 1.56 -2.15
C ARG A 61 0.67 0.25 -1.85
N VAL A 62 -0.60 0.11 -2.27
CA VAL A 62 -1.34 -1.13 -2.01
C VAL A 62 -0.71 -2.33 -2.71
N ALA A 63 -0.13 -2.15 -3.90
CA ALA A 63 0.59 -3.22 -4.58
C ALA A 63 1.82 -3.70 -3.78
N ILE A 64 2.63 -2.77 -3.27
CA ILE A 64 3.80 -3.10 -2.44
C ILE A 64 3.36 -3.75 -1.12
N LEU A 65 2.37 -3.17 -0.44
CA LEU A 65 1.86 -3.68 0.83
C LEU A 65 1.31 -5.11 0.69
N LYS A 66 0.54 -5.39 -0.37
CA LYS A 66 0.05 -6.73 -0.68
C LYS A 66 1.18 -7.72 -0.95
N ALA A 67 2.18 -7.32 -1.72
CA ALA A 67 3.33 -8.17 -2.03
C ALA A 67 4.10 -8.55 -0.75
N VAL A 68 4.38 -7.58 0.12
CA VAL A 68 5.05 -7.84 1.40
C VAL A 68 4.18 -8.67 2.34
N PHE A 69 2.86 -8.44 2.37
CA PHE A 69 1.95 -9.26 3.16
C PHE A 69 1.97 -10.74 2.75
N VAL A 70 1.86 -11.03 1.44
CA VAL A 70 1.90 -12.42 0.94
C VAL A 70 3.25 -13.06 1.23
N GLU A 71 4.35 -12.34 1.04
CA GLU A 71 5.69 -12.85 1.28
C GLU A 71 5.93 -13.17 2.77
N THR A 72 5.50 -12.28 3.67
CA THR A 72 5.66 -12.46 5.12
C THR A 72 4.71 -13.49 5.73
N ASN A 73 3.68 -13.89 4.99
CA ASN A 73 2.68 -14.86 5.45
C ASN A 73 2.61 -16.07 4.50
N SER A 74 3.69 -16.36 3.77
CA SER A 74 3.71 -17.39 2.73
C SER A 74 3.40 -18.80 3.25
N GLU A 75 3.61 -19.04 4.54
CA GLU A 75 3.27 -20.29 5.23
C GLU A 75 1.82 -20.37 5.74
N LYS A 76 1.04 -19.28 5.61
CA LYS A 76 -0.37 -19.26 6.02
C LYS A 76 -1.27 -19.89 4.95
N PRO A 77 -2.47 -20.38 5.32
CA PRO A 77 -3.43 -20.93 4.36
C PRO A 77 -3.90 -19.88 3.34
N ASP A 78 -4.24 -20.33 2.13
CA ASP A 78 -4.77 -19.45 1.06
C ASP A 78 -5.95 -18.59 1.53
N GLU A 79 -6.87 -19.15 2.32
CA GLU A 79 -8.01 -18.39 2.86
C GLU A 79 -7.57 -17.20 3.72
N PHE A 80 -6.45 -17.31 4.45
CA PHE A 80 -5.89 -16.20 5.21
C PHE A 80 -5.31 -15.14 4.27
N LEU A 81 -4.60 -15.58 3.22
CA LEU A 81 -4.03 -14.68 2.22
C LEU A 81 -5.13 -13.92 1.47
N ASP A 82 -6.17 -14.61 1.02
CA ASP A 82 -7.31 -14.02 0.32
C ASP A 82 -8.05 -12.98 1.18
N LYS A 83 -8.29 -13.29 2.46
CA LYS A 83 -8.89 -12.34 3.41
C LYS A 83 -8.01 -11.12 3.59
N GLY A 84 -6.70 -11.31 3.75
CA GLY A 84 -5.76 -10.19 3.86
C GLY A 84 -5.74 -9.33 2.60
N LEU A 85 -5.65 -9.94 1.42
CA LEU A 85 -5.67 -9.22 0.15
C LEU A 85 -6.95 -8.39 -0.04
N THR A 86 -8.10 -8.92 0.40
CA THR A 86 -9.38 -8.21 0.40
C THR A 86 -9.33 -6.97 1.30
N VAL A 87 -8.78 -7.10 2.53
CA VAL A 87 -8.59 -5.97 3.45
C VAL A 87 -7.73 -4.85 2.84
N TYR A 88 -6.68 -5.21 2.10
CA TYR A 88 -5.86 -4.22 1.39
C TYR A 88 -6.62 -3.51 0.24
N ASP A 89 -7.49 -4.22 -0.48
CA ASP A 89 -8.34 -3.60 -1.51
C ASP A 89 -9.34 -2.62 -0.91
N GLU A 90 -10.01 -3.03 0.16
CA GLU A 90 -10.97 -2.18 0.90
C GLU A 90 -10.29 -0.90 1.40
N ALA A 91 -9.10 -1.03 2.00
CA ALA A 91 -8.33 0.12 2.46
C ALA A 91 -7.92 1.06 1.31
N ALA A 92 -7.48 0.52 0.17
CA ALA A 92 -7.12 1.32 -0.98
C ALA A 92 -8.31 2.08 -1.55
N ASP A 93 -9.49 1.46 -1.59
CA ASP A 93 -10.70 2.12 -2.06
C ASP A 93 -11.19 3.19 -1.09
N ALA A 94 -11.10 2.95 0.23
CA ALA A 94 -11.39 3.95 1.25
C ALA A 94 -10.44 5.15 1.15
N ALA A 95 -9.13 4.93 1.03
CA ALA A 95 -8.14 6.00 0.86
C ALA A 95 -8.41 6.83 -0.40
N LYS A 96 -8.71 6.19 -1.54
CA LYS A 96 -9.07 6.90 -2.79
C LYS A 96 -10.36 7.72 -2.64
N ARG A 97 -11.36 7.23 -1.90
CA ARG A 97 -12.60 7.98 -1.63
C ARG A 97 -12.30 9.23 -0.81
N LEU A 98 -11.56 9.11 0.29
CA LEU A 98 -11.16 10.25 1.12
C LEU A 98 -10.37 11.30 0.33
N LEU A 99 -9.47 10.87 -0.56
CA LEU A 99 -8.76 11.79 -1.46
C LEU A 99 -9.70 12.52 -2.43
N ARG A 100 -10.78 11.89 -2.91
CA ARG A 100 -11.77 12.53 -3.77
C ARG A 100 -12.66 13.49 -2.98
N ASP A 101 -13.11 13.08 -1.80
CA ASP A 101 -14.02 13.86 -0.95
C ASP A 101 -13.34 15.12 -0.39
N SER A 102 -12.08 15.00 0.04
CA SER A 102 -11.27 16.16 0.47
C SER A 102 -11.11 17.22 -0.61
N LYS A 103 -11.21 16.84 -1.90
CA LYS A 103 -11.15 17.76 -3.04
C LYS A 103 -12.49 18.39 -3.34
N GLN A 104 -13.59 17.66 -3.13
CA GLN A 104 -14.95 18.21 -3.26
C GLN A 104 -15.22 19.27 -2.19
N ASN A 105 -14.72 19.09 -0.97
CA ASN A 105 -14.88 20.06 0.12
C ASN A 105 -13.96 21.30 0.00
N LYS A 106 -12.99 21.31 -0.92
CA LYS A 106 -12.11 22.45 -1.20
C LYS A 106 -12.57 23.32 -2.38
N ARG A 107 -13.66 22.94 -3.05
CA ARG A 107 -14.29 23.70 -4.14
C ARG A 107 -15.46 24.52 -3.62
#